data_AF-A0A5C4LRW6-F1
#
_entry.id   AF-A0A5C4LRW6-F1
#
_cell.length_a   1.000
_cell.length_b   1.000
_cell.length_c   1.000
_cell.angle_alpha   90.00
_cell.angle_beta   90.00
_cell.angle_gamma   90.00
#
_symmetry.space_group_name_H-M   'P 1'
#
loop_
_entity.id
_entity.type
_entity.pdbx_description
1 polymer ?
#
loop_
_entity_poly.entity_id
_entity_poly.type
_entity_poly.pdbx_seq_one_letter_code
_entity_poly.pdbx_strand_id
1 'polypeptide(L)'
;MSNDERNVDEVREALDGVEVVTIDPAELMPAEEALRNYDTADDAVARFRSQVAGGVSEDAAMLAVVEAHDPGAWVLAEHAVHLYREAIRAGMEPDEARHAAVVQAADEATPRITAEQAEQVRTAFAADVVSEPDINNADRRRNHSEDERAADDDAGHRAQAETVDCSPAVVTESAGQEALYVGPTRGDRTIDTAPRGPSGFDLGDVVRNRRTGAVFTVAGDVSDWELYYYEPTGTAAPPGVPEREPEPGSWIARNLPDRREYAVPEDYEPDVLTAEDDQAEQLAYDRAEDGTEPYVGTADAAGPGSRSTSHDQAPSAEDTDAVLDRIDEVLAEPDEAPLARAVAEADQALHQAAITREDQDRAERCARWAGNDAVHTAVSDTSEGRGWA
;
A
#
# COMPACT_ATOMS: atom_id res chain seq x y z
N MET A 1 26.06 26.50 40.50
CA MET A 1 25.06 25.76 39.72
C MET A 1 24.32 26.79 38.92
N SER A 2 24.65 26.87 37.63
CA SER A 2 24.09 27.87 36.72
C SER A 2 22.63 27.53 36.45
N ASN A 3 21.78 28.52 36.20
CA ASN A 3 20.37 28.29 35.84
C ASN A 3 20.21 27.39 34.60
N ASP A 4 21.22 27.30 33.75
CA ASP A 4 21.23 26.42 32.57
C ASP A 4 21.23 24.93 32.90
N GLU A 5 21.90 24.51 33.99
CA GLU A 5 21.96 23.08 34.34
C GLU A 5 20.62 22.56 34.86
N ARG A 6 19.78 23.44 35.40
CA ARG A 6 18.49 23.08 36.01
C ARG A 6 17.40 22.84 34.96
N ASN A 7 17.50 23.48 33.80
CA ASN A 7 16.57 23.28 32.68
C ASN A 7 16.78 21.95 31.95
N VAL A 8 18.03 21.44 31.90
CA VAL A 8 18.34 20.21 31.17
C VAL A 8 17.76 18.99 31.88
N ASP A 9 17.83 18.94 33.21
CA ASP A 9 17.26 17.83 33.99
C ASP A 9 15.72 17.82 33.94
N GLU A 10 15.08 18.99 33.91
CA GLU A 10 13.61 19.11 33.84
C GLU A 10 13.06 18.71 32.46
N VAL A 11 13.79 19.03 31.38
CA VAL A 11 13.46 18.57 30.02
C VAL A 11 13.72 17.07 29.87
N ARG A 12 14.78 16.54 30.49
CA ARG A 12 15.10 15.11 30.43
C ARG A 12 14.09 14.27 31.20
N GLU A 13 13.63 14.72 32.37
CA GLU A 13 12.57 14.06 33.14
C GLU A 13 11.20 14.15 32.42
N ALA A 14 10.95 15.21 31.65
CA ALA A 14 9.76 15.32 30.80
C ALA A 14 9.79 14.39 29.57
N LEU A 15 10.98 14.01 29.08
CA LEU A 15 11.15 13.13 27.92
C LEU A 15 11.22 11.65 28.30
N ASP A 16 11.56 11.29 29.54
CA ASP A 16 11.66 9.90 30.02
C ASP A 16 10.31 9.13 30.05
N GLY A 17 9.20 9.81 29.71
CA GLY A 17 7.86 9.22 29.56
C GLY A 17 7.30 9.26 28.13
N VAL A 18 8.05 9.75 27.14
CA VAL A 18 7.59 9.81 25.74
C VAL A 18 7.90 8.48 25.07
N GLU A 19 6.89 7.62 24.96
CA GLU A 19 6.96 6.40 24.18
C GLU A 19 7.12 6.76 22.69
N VAL A 20 8.32 6.57 22.16
CA VAL A 20 8.60 6.75 20.73
C VAL A 20 7.96 5.59 19.98
N VAL A 21 6.72 5.78 19.52
CA VAL A 21 6.06 4.85 18.60
C VAL A 21 6.77 5.00 17.26
N THR A 22 7.67 4.06 16.97
CA THR A 22 8.30 3.94 15.66
C THR A 22 7.25 3.37 14.72
N ILE A 23 6.63 4.21 13.90
CA ILE A 23 5.74 3.73 12.83
C ILE A 23 6.65 3.26 11.70
N ASP A 24 6.61 1.97 11.43
CA ASP A 24 7.33 1.40 10.29
C ASP A 24 6.79 2.06 9.01
N PRO A 25 7.63 2.66 8.14
CA PRO A 25 7.18 3.17 6.84
C PRO A 25 6.47 2.11 5.99
N ALA A 26 6.68 0.81 6.27
CA ALA A 26 5.93 -0.29 5.67
C ALA A 26 4.48 -0.42 6.19
N GLU A 27 4.14 0.19 7.33
CA GLU A 27 2.76 0.28 7.86
C GLU A 27 1.96 1.41 7.20
N LEU A 28 2.62 2.31 6.47
CA LEU A 28 1.94 3.29 5.63
C LEU A 28 1.55 2.66 4.30
N MET A 29 0.25 2.66 4.02
CA MET A 29 -0.25 2.28 2.70
C MET A 29 0.43 3.18 1.63
N PRO A 30 1.07 2.60 0.60
CA PRO A 30 1.67 3.36 -0.49
C PRO A 30 0.65 4.31 -1.12
N ALA A 31 1.11 5.51 -1.52
CA ALA A 31 0.23 6.53 -2.12
C ALA A 31 -0.52 6.01 -3.36
N GLU A 32 0.11 5.16 -4.16
CA GLU A 32 -0.51 4.51 -5.32
C GLU A 32 -1.68 3.59 -4.93
N GLU A 33 -1.56 2.89 -3.80
CA GLU A 33 -2.62 2.01 -3.30
C GLU A 33 -3.77 2.82 -2.70
N ALA A 34 -3.48 3.91 -2.00
CA ALA A 34 -4.49 4.85 -1.54
C ALA A 34 -5.27 5.46 -2.71
N LEU A 35 -4.60 5.91 -3.78
CA LEU A 35 -5.25 6.42 -4.99
C LEU A 35 -6.10 5.34 -5.67
N ARG A 36 -5.58 4.10 -5.75
CA ARG A 36 -6.35 2.96 -6.27
C ARG A 36 -7.64 2.71 -5.48
N ASN A 37 -7.66 2.96 -4.17
CA ASN A 37 -8.88 2.87 -3.37
C ASN A 37 -9.93 3.92 -3.78
N TYR A 38 -9.52 5.17 -4.04
CA TYR A 38 -10.45 6.20 -4.55
C TYR A 38 -11.01 5.82 -5.93
N ASP A 39 -10.16 5.37 -6.85
CA ASP A 39 -10.59 4.98 -8.20
C ASP A 39 -11.56 3.80 -8.15
N THR A 40 -11.28 2.81 -7.30
CA THR A 40 -12.15 1.65 -7.08
C THR A 40 -13.51 2.06 -6.52
N ALA A 41 -13.53 2.93 -5.51
CA ALA A 41 -14.77 3.41 -4.91
C ALA A 41 -15.59 4.25 -5.92
N ASP A 42 -14.93 5.11 -6.70
CA ASP A 42 -15.58 5.95 -7.70
C ASP A 42 -16.19 5.13 -8.85
N ASP A 43 -15.44 4.19 -9.40
CA ASP A 43 -15.92 3.30 -10.46
C ASP A 43 -17.08 2.40 -9.97
N ALA A 44 -17.01 1.91 -8.73
CA ALA A 44 -18.11 1.14 -8.13
C ALA A 44 -19.42 1.96 -8.05
N VAL A 45 -19.37 3.20 -7.56
CA VAL A 45 -20.54 4.07 -7.48
C VAL A 45 -21.04 4.48 -8.87
N ALA A 46 -20.14 4.77 -9.81
CA ALA A 46 -20.49 5.11 -11.19
C ALA A 46 -21.22 3.95 -11.90
N ARG A 47 -20.70 2.73 -11.79
CA ARG A 47 -21.33 1.52 -12.35
C ARG A 47 -22.68 1.24 -11.71
N PHE A 48 -22.79 1.37 -10.39
CA PHE A 48 -24.07 1.21 -9.68
C PHE A 48 -25.13 2.18 -10.23
N ARG A 49 -24.79 3.47 -10.34
CA ARG A 49 -25.68 4.51 -10.90
C ARG A 49 -26.10 4.17 -12.33
N SER A 50 -25.14 3.76 -13.18
CA SER A 50 -25.43 3.38 -14.56
C SER A 50 -26.41 2.20 -14.66
N GLN A 51 -26.25 1.18 -13.82
CA GLN A 51 -27.15 0.01 -13.79
C GLN A 51 -28.56 0.39 -13.34
N VAL A 52 -28.67 1.19 -12.26
CA VAL A 52 -29.97 1.67 -11.76
C VAL A 52 -30.67 2.57 -12.78
N ALA A 53 -29.94 3.45 -13.46
CA ALA A 53 -30.47 4.28 -14.54
C ALA A 53 -30.97 3.44 -15.73
N GLY A 54 -30.35 2.28 -15.98
CA GLY A 54 -30.80 1.27 -16.93
C GLY A 54 -32.03 0.46 -16.50
N GLY A 55 -32.58 0.71 -15.30
CA GLY A 55 -33.75 0.02 -14.77
C GLY A 55 -33.44 -1.30 -14.06
N VAL A 56 -32.17 -1.59 -13.77
CA VAL A 56 -31.78 -2.73 -12.91
C VAL A 56 -32.15 -2.41 -11.47
N SER A 57 -32.66 -3.40 -10.73
CA SER A 57 -32.97 -3.19 -9.30
C SER A 57 -31.71 -2.90 -8.50
N GLU A 58 -31.81 -2.10 -7.44
CA GLU A 58 -30.64 -1.71 -6.63
C GLU A 58 -29.83 -2.91 -6.13
N ASP A 59 -30.48 -3.96 -5.63
CA ASP A 59 -29.76 -5.12 -5.09
C ASP A 59 -29.06 -5.94 -6.20
N ALA A 60 -29.65 -6.03 -7.39
CA ALA A 60 -29.01 -6.67 -8.53
C ALA A 60 -27.87 -5.81 -9.11
N ALA A 61 -28.03 -4.49 -9.11
CA ALA A 61 -26.98 -3.56 -9.50
C ALA A 61 -25.78 -3.64 -8.53
N MET A 62 -26.03 -3.72 -7.22
CA MET A 62 -24.98 -3.88 -6.21
C MET A 62 -24.21 -5.19 -6.40
N LEU A 63 -24.91 -6.31 -6.59
CA LEU A 63 -24.26 -7.61 -6.85
C LEU A 63 -23.40 -7.56 -8.12
N ALA A 64 -23.94 -6.99 -9.22
CA ALA A 64 -23.21 -6.86 -10.48
C ALA A 64 -21.96 -5.97 -10.36
N VAL A 65 -22.02 -4.92 -9.53
CA VAL A 65 -20.85 -4.06 -9.27
C VAL A 65 -19.78 -4.80 -8.49
N VAL A 66 -20.14 -5.54 -7.44
CA VAL A 66 -19.18 -6.32 -6.65
C VAL A 66 -18.51 -7.40 -7.52
N GLU A 67 -19.30 -8.13 -8.31
CA GLU A 67 -18.78 -9.16 -9.22
C GLU A 67 -17.86 -8.62 -10.32
N ALA A 68 -17.97 -7.33 -10.66
CA ALA A 68 -17.12 -6.67 -11.67
C ALA A 68 -15.73 -6.26 -11.16
N HIS A 69 -15.49 -6.32 -9.84
CA HIS A 69 -14.21 -5.95 -9.24
C HIS A 69 -13.41 -7.19 -8.82
N ASP A 70 -12.10 -7.01 -8.61
CA ASP A 70 -11.24 -8.05 -8.07
C ASP A 70 -11.67 -8.44 -6.65
N PRO A 71 -11.50 -9.71 -6.21
CA PRO A 71 -11.91 -10.15 -4.88
C PRO A 71 -11.34 -9.33 -3.72
N GLY A 72 -10.14 -8.75 -3.88
CA GLY A 72 -9.53 -7.86 -2.89
C GLY A 72 -10.24 -6.50 -2.74
N ALA A 73 -10.98 -6.07 -3.77
CA ALA A 73 -11.69 -4.80 -3.85
C ALA A 73 -13.19 -4.92 -3.54
N TRP A 74 -13.73 -6.13 -3.38
CA TRP A 74 -15.17 -6.37 -3.16
C TRP A 74 -15.74 -5.60 -1.97
N VAL A 75 -15.02 -5.64 -0.84
CA VAL A 75 -15.47 -4.98 0.40
C VAL A 75 -15.53 -3.46 0.21
N LEU A 76 -14.53 -2.88 -0.45
CA LEU A 76 -14.48 -1.45 -0.73
C LEU A 76 -15.60 -1.03 -1.69
N ALA A 77 -15.80 -1.77 -2.79
CA ALA A 77 -16.85 -1.51 -3.76
C ALA A 77 -18.25 -1.61 -3.14
N GLU A 78 -18.51 -2.66 -2.34
CA GLU A 78 -19.76 -2.84 -1.61
C GLU A 78 -20.01 -1.67 -0.64
N HIS A 79 -18.97 -1.30 0.13
CA HIS A 79 -19.06 -0.23 1.12
C HIS A 79 -19.34 1.14 0.49
N ALA A 80 -18.64 1.48 -0.61
CA ALA A 80 -18.87 2.73 -1.34
C ALA A 80 -20.30 2.83 -1.87
N VAL A 81 -20.85 1.75 -2.43
CA VAL A 81 -22.25 1.71 -2.90
C VAL A 81 -23.23 1.83 -1.73
N HIS A 82 -22.92 1.22 -0.58
CA HIS A 82 -23.76 1.33 0.62
C HIS A 82 -23.85 2.79 1.11
N LEU A 83 -22.71 3.45 1.28
CA LEU A 83 -22.63 4.86 1.70
C LEU A 83 -23.35 5.78 0.70
N TYR A 84 -23.19 5.53 -0.60
CA TYR A 84 -23.92 6.28 -1.63
C TYR A 84 -25.44 6.15 -1.46
N ARG A 85 -25.96 4.93 -1.26
CA ARG A 85 -27.40 4.71 -1.04
C ARG A 85 -27.89 5.40 0.23
N GLU A 86 -27.10 5.38 1.30
CA GLU A 86 -27.44 6.08 2.54
C GLU A 86 -27.52 7.59 2.35
N ALA A 87 -26.54 8.20 1.68
CA ALA A 87 -26.53 9.63 1.36
C ALA A 87 -27.74 10.04 0.50
N ILE A 88 -28.11 9.25 -0.51
CA ILE A 88 -29.31 9.48 -1.32
C ILE A 88 -30.58 9.39 -0.46
N ARG A 89 -30.70 8.40 0.43
CA ARG A 89 -31.85 8.28 1.35
C ARG A 89 -31.94 9.45 2.33
N ALA A 90 -30.81 10.04 2.69
CA ALA A 90 -30.76 11.25 3.50
C ALA A 90 -31.17 12.52 2.73
N GLY A 91 -31.42 12.42 1.42
CA GLY A 91 -31.85 13.52 0.56
C GLY A 91 -30.71 14.36 -0.01
N MET A 92 -29.47 13.85 0.00
CA MET A 92 -28.32 14.49 -0.64
C MET A 92 -28.44 14.43 -2.16
N GLU A 93 -27.98 15.46 -2.85
CA GLU A 93 -27.96 15.48 -4.32
C GLU A 93 -27.02 14.39 -4.88
N PRO A 94 -27.31 13.77 -6.04
CA PRO A 94 -26.59 12.57 -6.49
C PRO A 94 -25.08 12.71 -6.66
N ASP A 95 -24.60 13.85 -7.14
CA ASP A 95 -23.16 14.05 -7.34
C ASP A 95 -22.44 14.37 -6.02
N GLU A 96 -23.11 15.05 -5.10
CA GLU A 96 -22.62 15.26 -3.73
C GLU A 96 -22.57 13.94 -2.95
N ALA A 97 -23.63 13.11 -3.07
CA ALA A 97 -23.71 11.78 -2.49
C ALA A 97 -22.61 10.85 -3.01
N ARG A 98 -22.30 10.92 -4.32
CA ARG A 98 -21.18 10.20 -4.92
C ARG A 98 -19.86 10.63 -4.30
N HIS A 99 -19.57 11.94 -4.32
CA HIS A 99 -18.30 12.46 -3.79
C HIS A 99 -18.11 12.09 -2.31
N ALA A 100 -19.15 12.28 -1.48
CA ALA A 100 -19.11 11.93 -0.06
C ALA A 100 -18.86 10.43 0.17
N ALA A 101 -19.57 9.56 -0.55
CA ALA A 101 -19.43 8.11 -0.42
C ALA A 101 -18.04 7.61 -0.85
N VAL A 102 -17.51 8.14 -1.95
CA VAL A 102 -16.18 7.78 -2.46
C VAL A 102 -15.09 8.18 -1.47
N VAL A 103 -15.12 9.43 -1.00
CA VAL A 103 -14.11 9.94 -0.06
C VAL A 103 -14.17 9.15 1.24
N GLN A 104 -15.35 8.94 1.80
CA GLN A 104 -15.49 8.20 3.05
C GLN A 104 -15.06 6.73 2.91
N ALA A 105 -15.49 6.03 1.86
CA ALA A 105 -15.13 4.62 1.65
C ALA A 105 -13.61 4.45 1.47
N ALA A 106 -12.98 5.31 0.67
CA ALA A 106 -11.54 5.28 0.43
C ALA A 106 -10.74 5.67 1.70
N ASP A 107 -11.22 6.66 2.46
CA ASP A 107 -10.61 7.06 3.73
C ASP A 107 -10.66 5.95 4.79
N GLU A 108 -11.75 5.18 4.84
CA GLU A 108 -11.87 4.05 5.76
C GLU A 108 -11.06 2.82 5.32
N ALA A 109 -10.90 2.63 4.01
CA ALA A 109 -10.07 1.56 3.45
C ALA A 109 -8.58 1.88 3.44
N THR A 110 -8.22 3.16 3.52
CA THR A 110 -6.83 3.63 3.61
C THR A 110 -6.50 3.85 5.08
N PRO A 111 -5.69 2.99 5.71
CA PRO A 111 -5.29 3.19 7.10
C PRO A 111 -4.54 4.52 7.20
N ARG A 112 -5.22 5.57 7.69
CA ARG A 112 -4.54 6.82 8.00
C ARG A 112 -3.88 6.67 9.35
N ILE A 113 -2.60 6.98 9.39
CA ILE A 113 -1.96 7.44 10.62
C ILE A 113 -2.81 8.60 11.13
N THR A 114 -3.37 8.48 12.33
CA THR A 114 -4.20 9.54 12.90
C THR A 114 -3.38 10.83 13.02
N ALA A 115 -4.02 12.01 13.04
CA ALA A 115 -3.29 13.27 13.22
C ALA A 115 -2.42 13.25 14.49
N GLU A 116 -2.91 12.58 15.53
CA GLU A 116 -2.18 12.34 16.78
C GLU A 116 -0.95 11.46 16.56
N GLN A 117 -1.07 10.35 15.83
CA GLN A 117 0.08 9.52 15.47
C GLN A 117 1.06 10.27 14.55
N ALA A 118 0.59 11.10 13.63
CA ALA A 118 1.44 11.91 12.76
C ALA A 118 2.19 13.02 13.54
N GLU A 119 1.59 13.54 14.60
CA GLU A 119 2.22 14.51 15.52
C GLU A 119 3.20 13.83 16.48
N GLN A 120 2.90 12.61 16.91
CA GLN A 120 3.84 11.74 17.64
C GLN A 120 5.09 11.45 16.79
N VAL A 121 4.91 11.10 15.51
CA VAL A 121 6.03 10.91 14.57
C VAL A 121 6.83 12.21 14.39
N ARG A 122 6.17 13.35 14.14
CA ARG A 122 6.87 14.65 14.01
C ARG A 122 7.67 15.01 15.27
N THR A 123 7.11 14.76 16.45
CA THR A 123 7.77 15.03 17.73
C THR A 123 8.95 14.09 17.96
N ALA A 124 8.81 12.81 17.62
CA ALA A 124 9.90 11.82 17.69
C ALA A 124 11.09 12.21 16.80
N PHE A 125 10.84 12.60 15.54
CA PHE A 125 11.92 13.06 14.65
C PHE A 125 12.56 14.36 15.12
N ALA A 126 11.79 15.31 15.68
CA ALA A 126 12.33 16.54 16.22
C ALA A 126 13.22 16.31 17.46
N ALA A 127 12.92 15.29 18.27
CA ALA A 127 13.70 14.94 19.45
C ALA A 127 15.04 14.26 19.10
N ASP A 128 15.08 13.45 18.03
CA ASP A 128 16.28 12.72 17.62
C ASP A 128 17.35 13.64 16.99
N VAL A 129 16.92 14.68 16.25
CA VAL A 129 17.82 15.68 15.65
C VAL A 129 18.55 16.53 16.70
N VAL A 130 18.02 16.63 17.92
CA VAL A 130 18.65 17.39 19.02
C VAL A 130 19.67 16.55 19.80
N SER A 131 19.74 15.24 19.55
CA SER A 131 20.62 14.31 20.25
C SER A 131 21.81 13.84 19.40
N GLU A 132 22.32 14.63 18.46
CA GLU A 132 23.68 14.38 17.95
C GLU A 132 24.66 14.52 19.13
N PRO A 133 25.27 13.43 19.62
CA PRO A 133 26.36 13.58 20.57
C PRO A 133 27.44 14.41 19.87
N ASP A 134 28.05 15.34 20.59
CA ASP A 134 29.13 16.21 20.12
C ASP A 134 30.35 15.37 19.66
N ILE A 135 30.25 14.73 18.47
CA ILE A 135 31.27 13.84 17.90
C ILE A 135 32.56 14.64 17.65
N ASN A 136 32.42 15.96 17.44
CA ASN A 136 33.52 16.90 17.33
C ASN A 136 34.35 17.05 18.62
N ASN A 137 33.84 16.65 19.80
CA ASN A 137 34.59 16.71 21.05
C ASN A 137 35.40 15.43 21.33
N ALA A 138 34.96 14.28 20.81
CA ALA A 138 35.68 13.01 20.96
C ALA A 138 36.96 12.98 20.09
N ASP A 139 36.89 13.45 18.84
CA ASP A 139 38.06 13.50 17.96
C ASP A 139 39.08 14.57 18.38
N ARG A 140 38.63 15.66 19.00
CA ARG A 140 39.54 16.69 19.55
C ARG A 140 40.40 16.16 20.71
N ARG A 141 39.87 15.23 21.51
CA ARG A 141 40.64 14.59 22.60
C ARG A 141 41.58 13.51 22.08
N ARG A 142 41.25 12.83 20.98
CA ARG A 142 42.11 11.81 20.37
C ARG A 142 43.37 12.43 19.76
N ASN A 143 43.21 13.53 19.04
CA ASN A 143 44.32 14.25 18.39
C ASN A 143 45.29 14.93 19.38
N HIS A 144 44.92 15.11 20.65
CA HIS A 144 45.83 15.61 21.68
C HIS A 144 46.59 14.52 22.43
N SER A 145 46.26 13.24 22.21
CA SER A 145 46.92 12.11 22.88
C SER A 145 47.95 11.37 22.01
N GLU A 146 47.97 11.64 20.69
CA GLU A 146 48.92 11.00 19.77
C GLU A 146 50.26 11.74 19.67
N ASP A 147 50.30 13.05 19.99
CA ASP A 147 51.55 13.83 20.01
C ASP A 147 52.46 13.53 21.22
N GLU A 148 51.98 12.78 22.23
CA GLU A 148 52.78 12.38 23.39
C GLU A 148 53.34 10.94 23.30
N ARG A 149 52.99 10.15 22.27
CA ARG A 149 53.41 8.73 22.16
C ARG A 149 54.49 8.43 21.13
N ALA A 150 55.00 9.42 20.39
CA ALA A 150 56.03 9.20 19.36
C ALA A 150 57.48 9.06 19.91
N ALA A 151 57.68 8.72 21.19
CA ALA A 151 59.01 8.61 21.78
C ALA A 151 59.48 7.19 22.15
N ASP A 152 58.61 6.20 22.31
CA ASP A 152 59.01 4.86 22.73
C ASP A 152 58.13 3.80 22.06
N ASP A 153 58.70 3.07 21.09
CA ASP A 153 58.64 1.59 20.99
C ASP A 153 58.96 1.12 19.56
N ASP A 154 60.26 1.10 19.29
CA ASP A 154 60.89 0.23 18.30
C ASP A 154 61.11 -1.16 18.93
N ALA A 155 60.12 -2.04 18.85
CA ALA A 155 60.32 -3.47 19.06
C ALA A 155 59.17 -4.27 18.45
N GLY A 156 59.45 -4.89 17.31
CA GLY A 156 58.45 -5.60 16.52
C GLY A 156 57.80 -6.79 17.22
N HIS A 157 56.57 -7.09 16.79
CA HIS A 157 56.13 -8.47 16.73
C HIS A 157 55.25 -8.75 15.51
N ARG A 158 55.58 -9.90 14.96
CA ARG A 158 55.15 -10.55 13.73
C ARG A 158 53.95 -11.45 14.05
N ALA A 159 52.93 -11.35 13.20
CA ALA A 159 51.93 -12.38 12.86
C ALA A 159 51.07 -12.98 13.98
N GLN A 160 49.75 -12.84 13.82
CA GLN A 160 48.82 -13.97 13.82
C GLN A 160 47.53 -13.58 13.11
N ALA A 161 47.20 -14.31 12.04
CA ALA A 161 45.91 -14.27 11.37
C ALA A 161 44.98 -15.21 12.13
N GLU A 162 43.96 -14.66 12.77
CA GLU A 162 42.91 -15.41 13.44
C GLU A 162 41.81 -15.73 12.41
N THR A 163 41.66 -17.01 12.13
CA THR A 163 40.53 -17.59 11.39
C THR A 163 39.27 -17.50 12.25
N VAL A 164 38.27 -16.78 11.78
CA VAL A 164 36.93 -16.71 12.37
C VAL A 164 36.19 -18.01 12.05
N ASP A 165 35.88 -18.77 13.10
CA ASP A 165 35.15 -20.03 13.07
C ASP A 165 33.65 -19.75 13.18
N CYS A 166 32.91 -19.92 12.08
CA CYS A 166 31.46 -19.75 12.02
C CYS A 166 30.77 -21.10 12.32
N SER A 167 30.60 -21.42 13.61
CA SER A 167 29.71 -22.50 14.05
C SER A 167 28.27 -21.96 14.23
N PRO A 168 27.24 -22.61 13.68
CA PRO A 168 25.86 -22.20 13.89
C PRO A 168 25.35 -22.61 15.28
N ALA A 169 24.75 -21.65 16.00
CA ALA A 169 24.09 -21.90 17.27
C ALA A 169 22.71 -22.56 17.03
N VAL A 170 22.51 -23.72 17.66
CA VAL A 170 21.20 -24.39 17.76
C VAL A 170 20.39 -23.67 18.84
N VAL A 171 19.28 -23.04 18.46
CA VAL A 171 18.26 -22.55 19.39
C VAL A 171 17.28 -23.69 19.66
N THR A 172 17.28 -24.19 20.90
CA THR A 172 16.28 -25.11 21.43
C THR A 172 15.06 -24.33 21.90
N GLU A 173 13.87 -24.69 21.41
CA GLU A 173 12.56 -24.31 21.96
C GLU A 173 12.44 -24.61 23.46
N SER A 174 11.66 -23.81 24.20
CA SER A 174 10.55 -24.34 25.01
C SER A 174 9.65 -23.26 25.62
N ALA A 175 8.34 -23.57 25.54
CA ALA A 175 7.26 -23.31 26.51
C ALA A 175 6.46 -22.00 26.46
N GLY A 176 5.19 -22.12 26.06
CA GLY A 176 4.15 -21.20 26.52
C GLY A 176 2.80 -21.19 25.79
N GLN A 177 2.22 -22.32 25.35
CA GLN A 177 0.80 -22.32 24.95
C GLN A 177 0.09 -23.59 25.44
N GLU A 178 -0.73 -23.42 26.48
CA GLU A 178 -1.63 -24.43 27.01
C GLU A 178 -2.75 -24.73 26.01
N ALA A 179 -2.63 -25.83 25.28
CA ALA A 179 -3.76 -26.46 24.61
C ALA A 179 -4.49 -27.35 25.62
N LEU A 180 -5.66 -26.90 26.09
CA LEU A 180 -6.57 -27.71 26.90
C LEU A 180 -7.23 -28.79 26.01
N TYR A 181 -6.53 -29.91 25.84
CA TYR A 181 -7.05 -31.09 25.15
C TYR A 181 -7.86 -31.94 26.14
N VAL A 182 -9.19 -31.87 26.08
CA VAL A 182 -10.09 -32.81 26.78
C VAL A 182 -10.41 -33.96 25.81
N GLY A 183 -9.73 -35.09 26.00
CA GLY A 183 -10.00 -36.31 25.23
C GLY A 183 -11.38 -36.91 25.53
N PRO A 184 -11.99 -37.66 24.59
CA PRO A 184 -13.34 -38.18 24.76
C PRO A 184 -13.36 -39.46 25.60
N THR A 185 -14.25 -39.52 26.58
CA THR A 185 -14.69 -40.78 27.16
C THR A 185 -15.60 -41.50 26.17
N ARG A 186 -15.19 -42.71 25.81
CA ARG A 186 -15.85 -43.64 24.90
C ARG A 186 -17.23 -44.00 25.47
N GLY A 187 -18.27 -43.35 24.96
CA GLY A 187 -19.66 -43.66 25.21
C GLY A 187 -20.41 -43.68 23.87
N ASP A 188 -20.82 -44.88 23.49
CA ASP A 188 -21.65 -45.19 22.33
C ASP A 188 -22.92 -44.32 22.35
N ARG A 189 -22.94 -43.24 21.57
CA ARG A 189 -24.11 -42.39 21.34
C ARG A 189 -24.30 -42.25 19.85
N THR A 190 -25.38 -42.85 19.37
CA THR A 190 -26.05 -42.48 18.13
C THR A 190 -26.11 -40.95 18.03
N ILE A 191 -25.42 -40.40 17.04
CA ILE A 191 -25.55 -38.99 16.65
C ILE A 191 -26.95 -38.88 16.03
N ASP A 192 -27.93 -38.54 16.86
CA ASP A 192 -29.19 -38.02 16.39
C ASP A 192 -28.87 -36.75 15.59
N THR A 193 -29.21 -36.76 14.31
CA THR A 193 -29.13 -35.60 13.43
C THR A 193 -30.13 -34.59 13.95
N ALA A 194 -29.66 -33.68 14.82
CA ALA A 194 -30.43 -32.54 15.26
C ALA A 194 -30.89 -31.75 14.02
N PRO A 195 -32.11 -31.20 14.01
CA PRO A 195 -32.58 -30.38 12.91
C PRO A 195 -31.62 -29.21 12.71
N ARG A 196 -31.18 -29.00 11.46
CA ARG A 196 -30.34 -27.86 11.06
C ARG A 196 -30.87 -26.58 11.70
N GLY A 197 -30.05 -25.95 12.52
CA GLY A 197 -30.34 -24.63 13.07
C GLY A 197 -30.49 -23.61 11.94
N PRO A 198 -31.14 -22.46 12.20
CA PRO A 198 -31.35 -21.40 11.21
C PRO A 198 -30.05 -20.82 10.63
N SER A 199 -28.89 -21.09 11.25
CA SER A 199 -27.57 -20.59 10.87
C SER A 199 -26.86 -21.37 9.76
N GLY A 200 -27.41 -22.50 9.28
CA GLY A 200 -26.88 -23.22 8.11
C GLY A 200 -25.54 -23.95 8.30
N PHE A 201 -24.86 -23.79 9.43
CA PHE A 201 -23.61 -24.47 9.78
C PHE A 201 -23.81 -25.48 10.91
N ASP A 202 -23.21 -26.66 10.78
CA ASP A 202 -23.18 -27.71 11.79
C ASP A 202 -21.86 -27.68 12.59
N LEU A 203 -21.89 -28.13 13.85
CA LEU A 203 -20.69 -28.27 14.67
C LEU A 203 -19.69 -29.21 13.97
N GLY A 204 -18.48 -28.71 13.72
CA GLY A 204 -17.43 -29.40 12.96
C GLY A 204 -17.32 -28.98 11.50
N ASP A 205 -18.22 -28.15 10.98
CA ASP A 205 -18.06 -27.56 9.65
C ASP A 205 -16.81 -26.70 9.57
N VAL A 206 -16.14 -26.74 8.43
CA VAL A 206 -15.01 -25.86 8.12
C VAL A 206 -15.52 -24.70 7.28
N VAL A 207 -15.32 -23.48 7.75
CA VAL A 207 -15.78 -22.26 7.10
C VAL A 207 -14.60 -21.33 6.85
N ARG A 208 -14.68 -20.55 5.78
CA ARG A 208 -13.67 -19.54 5.44
C ARG A 208 -14.25 -18.16 5.69
N ASN A 209 -13.51 -17.32 6.42
CA ASN A 209 -13.82 -15.92 6.55
C ASN A 209 -13.51 -15.21 5.22
N ARG A 210 -14.52 -14.59 4.60
CA ARG A 210 -14.41 -13.91 3.30
C ARG A 210 -13.50 -12.69 3.34
N ARG A 211 -13.45 -11.98 4.46
CA ARG A 211 -12.66 -10.76 4.63
C ARG A 211 -11.17 -11.08 4.78
N THR A 212 -10.83 -12.13 5.52
CA THR A 212 -9.43 -12.44 5.88
C THR A 212 -8.86 -13.67 5.18
N GLY A 213 -9.71 -14.48 4.54
CA GLY A 213 -9.33 -15.77 3.96
C GLY A 213 -9.04 -16.87 4.99
N ALA A 214 -9.07 -16.55 6.29
CA ALA A 214 -8.77 -17.49 7.36
C ALA A 214 -9.81 -18.61 7.45
N VAL A 215 -9.35 -19.82 7.73
CA VAL A 215 -10.18 -21.03 7.79
C VAL A 215 -10.41 -21.41 9.25
N PHE A 216 -11.67 -21.59 9.62
CA PHE A 216 -12.12 -21.90 10.98
C PHE A 216 -12.93 -23.18 11.00
N THR A 217 -12.83 -23.94 12.09
CA THR A 217 -13.73 -25.06 12.37
C THR A 217 -14.79 -24.60 13.36
N VAL A 218 -16.06 -24.80 13.04
CA VAL A 218 -17.18 -24.46 13.91
C VAL A 218 -17.13 -25.34 15.17
N ALA A 219 -16.72 -24.76 16.30
CA ALA A 219 -16.51 -25.47 17.57
C ALA A 219 -17.60 -25.19 18.63
N GLY A 220 -18.60 -24.35 18.31
CA GLY A 220 -19.67 -23.98 19.22
C GLY A 220 -20.87 -23.36 18.53
N ASP A 221 -21.73 -22.69 19.31
CA ASP A 221 -22.86 -21.93 18.79
C ASP A 221 -22.35 -20.76 17.94
N VAL A 222 -22.88 -20.64 16.72
CA VAL A 222 -22.54 -19.60 15.74
C VAL A 222 -23.62 -18.52 15.65
N SER A 223 -24.54 -18.46 16.62
CA SER A 223 -25.62 -17.46 16.64
C SER A 223 -25.10 -16.01 16.69
N ASP A 224 -23.90 -15.81 17.25
CA ASP A 224 -23.23 -14.51 17.29
C ASP A 224 -22.33 -14.25 16.08
N TRP A 225 -22.25 -15.18 15.14
CA TRP A 225 -21.44 -15.01 13.93
C TRP A 225 -22.25 -14.24 12.90
N GLU A 226 -21.67 -13.18 12.37
CA GLU A 226 -22.19 -12.50 11.20
C GLU A 226 -22.02 -13.40 9.97
N LEU A 227 -23.02 -14.28 9.73
CA LEU A 227 -22.99 -15.35 8.72
C LEU A 227 -22.61 -14.86 7.31
N TYR A 228 -22.82 -13.58 7.01
CA TYR A 228 -22.40 -12.96 5.75
C TYR A 228 -20.90 -13.06 5.48
N TYR A 229 -20.07 -13.04 6.53
CA TYR A 229 -18.61 -13.09 6.42
C TYR A 229 -18.04 -14.50 6.34
N TYR A 230 -18.86 -15.54 6.48
CA TYR A 230 -18.38 -16.92 6.50
C TYR A 230 -19.03 -17.72 5.38
N GLU A 231 -18.20 -18.32 4.54
CA GLU A 231 -18.67 -19.28 3.54
C GLU A 231 -18.31 -20.70 3.94
N PRO A 232 -19.23 -21.68 3.78
CA PRO A 232 -18.88 -23.08 3.98
C PRO A 232 -17.79 -23.43 2.96
N THR A 233 -16.69 -24.02 3.43
CA THR A 233 -15.65 -24.56 2.53
C THR A 233 -16.10 -25.85 1.82
N GLY A 234 -17.41 -26.11 1.85
CA GLY A 234 -18.07 -27.29 1.30
C GLY A 234 -17.66 -27.53 -0.15
N THR A 235 -16.93 -28.63 -0.34
CA THR A 235 -16.52 -29.19 -1.64
C THR A 235 -15.67 -28.28 -2.53
N ALA A 236 -14.80 -27.45 -1.96
CA ALA A 236 -13.61 -27.07 -2.72
C ALA A 236 -12.90 -28.38 -3.11
N ALA A 237 -12.71 -28.59 -4.41
CA ALA A 237 -11.97 -29.74 -4.93
C ALA A 237 -10.67 -29.91 -4.12
N PRO A 238 -10.28 -31.15 -3.77
CA PRO A 238 -9.08 -31.40 -2.97
C PRO A 238 -7.91 -30.59 -3.53
N PRO A 239 -7.04 -30.04 -2.68
CA PRO A 239 -5.95 -29.15 -3.08
C PRO A 239 -5.28 -29.73 -4.32
N GLY A 240 -5.31 -28.96 -5.41
CA GLY A 240 -4.93 -29.41 -6.74
C GLY A 240 -3.66 -30.24 -6.66
N VAL A 241 -3.78 -31.51 -7.04
CA VAL A 241 -2.62 -32.36 -7.30
C VAL A 241 -1.70 -31.52 -8.19
N PRO A 242 -0.44 -31.26 -7.82
CA PRO A 242 0.46 -30.43 -8.62
C PRO A 242 0.42 -30.95 -10.05
N GLU A 243 0.14 -30.07 -11.02
CA GLU A 243 0.08 -30.42 -12.43
C GLU A 243 1.40 -31.10 -12.80
N ARG A 244 1.35 -32.43 -12.92
CA ARG A 244 2.46 -33.21 -13.47
C ARG A 244 2.64 -32.76 -14.91
N GLU A 245 3.87 -32.38 -15.27
CA GLU A 245 4.23 -32.22 -16.68
C GLU A 245 3.75 -33.46 -17.45
N PRO A 246 3.03 -33.28 -18.58
CA PRO A 246 2.48 -34.41 -19.32
C PRO A 246 3.63 -35.32 -19.76
N GLU A 247 3.59 -36.58 -19.35
CA GLU A 247 4.64 -37.55 -19.67
C GLU A 247 4.88 -37.58 -21.20
N PRO A 248 6.14 -37.58 -21.66
CA PRO A 248 6.46 -37.64 -23.08
C PRO A 248 5.77 -38.83 -23.76
N GLY A 249 4.80 -38.55 -24.64
CA GLY A 249 3.98 -39.57 -25.31
C GLY A 249 2.50 -39.58 -24.91
N SER A 250 2.08 -38.77 -23.94
CA SER A 250 0.67 -38.49 -23.63
C SER A 250 -0.08 -37.97 -24.86
N TRP A 251 -1.34 -38.40 -25.02
CA TRP A 251 -2.22 -37.94 -26.10
C TRP A 251 -2.46 -36.41 -26.06
N ILE A 252 -2.31 -35.78 -24.90
CA ILE A 252 -2.41 -34.33 -24.70
C ILE A 252 -1.19 -33.63 -25.34
N ALA A 253 0.01 -34.20 -25.20
CA ALA A 253 1.23 -33.68 -25.84
C ALA A 253 1.20 -33.80 -27.37
N ARG A 254 0.37 -34.68 -27.94
CA ARG A 254 0.20 -34.86 -29.39
C ARG A 254 -0.80 -33.90 -30.04
N ASN A 255 -1.64 -33.23 -29.26
CA ASN A 255 -2.68 -32.34 -29.78
C ASN A 255 -2.48 -30.86 -29.43
N LEU A 256 -1.43 -30.51 -28.68
CA LEU A 256 -1.01 -29.12 -28.56
C LEU A 256 -0.39 -28.70 -29.90
N PRO A 257 -0.87 -27.62 -30.54
CA PRO A 257 -0.21 -27.09 -31.72
C PRO A 257 1.23 -26.77 -31.33
N ASP A 258 2.21 -27.25 -32.12
CA ASP A 258 3.62 -26.87 -31.96
C ASP A 258 3.65 -25.35 -31.74
N ARG A 259 4.29 -24.94 -30.64
CA ARG A 259 4.63 -23.54 -30.35
C ARG A 259 5.58 -23.06 -31.47
N ARG A 260 5.03 -22.84 -32.66
CA ARG A 260 5.68 -22.06 -33.70
C ARG A 260 5.68 -20.65 -33.17
N GLU A 261 6.87 -20.18 -32.81
CA GLU A 261 7.15 -18.77 -32.74
C GLU A 261 6.48 -18.12 -33.96
N TYR A 262 5.50 -17.25 -33.69
CA TYR A 262 4.99 -16.36 -34.71
C TYR A 262 6.18 -15.47 -35.10
N ALA A 263 6.89 -15.88 -36.14
CA ALA A 263 7.84 -15.02 -36.82
C ALA A 263 7.01 -13.84 -37.35
N VAL A 264 7.06 -12.73 -36.61
CA VAL A 264 6.57 -11.45 -37.10
C VAL A 264 7.31 -11.23 -38.43
N PRO A 265 6.59 -10.98 -39.54
CA PRO A 265 7.24 -10.70 -40.82
C PRO A 265 8.29 -9.60 -40.61
N GLU A 266 9.50 -9.78 -41.13
CA GLU A 266 10.58 -8.79 -41.04
C GLU A 266 10.18 -7.43 -41.67
N ASP A 267 9.06 -7.41 -42.39
CA ASP A 267 8.48 -6.29 -43.11
C ASP A 267 7.37 -5.56 -42.31
N TYR A 268 7.10 -5.99 -41.06
CA TYR A 268 6.17 -5.28 -40.18
C TYR A 268 6.89 -4.08 -39.55
N GLU A 269 6.92 -2.96 -40.28
CA GLU A 269 7.14 -1.66 -39.67
C GLU A 269 5.85 -1.28 -38.94
N PRO A 270 5.81 -1.25 -37.60
CA PRO A 270 4.68 -0.63 -36.93
C PRO A 270 4.58 0.80 -37.44
N ASP A 271 3.39 1.25 -37.86
CA ASP A 271 3.14 2.64 -38.19
C ASP A 271 3.45 3.46 -36.92
N VAL A 272 4.69 3.94 -36.82
CA VAL A 272 5.11 4.84 -35.75
C VAL A 272 4.47 6.16 -36.10
N LEU A 273 3.30 6.42 -35.50
CA LEU A 273 2.66 7.72 -35.54
C LEU A 273 3.73 8.76 -35.22
N THR A 274 3.88 9.72 -36.12
CA THR A 274 4.84 10.80 -35.89
C THR A 274 4.37 11.58 -34.66
N ALA A 275 5.28 12.23 -33.94
CA ALA A 275 4.90 13.08 -32.81
C ALA A 275 3.87 14.16 -33.20
N GLU A 276 3.82 14.52 -34.48
CA GLU A 276 2.82 15.45 -35.05
C GLU A 276 1.43 14.81 -35.17
N ASP A 277 1.35 13.53 -35.52
CA ASP A 277 0.09 12.78 -35.60
C ASP A 277 -0.49 12.50 -34.21
N ASP A 278 0.37 12.13 -33.24
CA ASP A 278 -0.02 11.89 -31.84
C ASP A 278 -0.55 13.18 -31.19
N GLN A 279 0.10 14.32 -31.44
CA GLN A 279 -0.38 15.63 -30.99
C GLN A 279 -1.69 16.06 -31.66
N ALA A 280 -1.89 15.73 -32.95
CA ALA A 280 -3.13 16.02 -33.65
C ALA A 280 -4.31 15.20 -33.12
N GLU A 281 -4.08 13.94 -32.74
CA GLU A 281 -5.08 13.06 -32.15
C GLU A 281 -5.44 13.50 -30.72
N GLN A 282 -4.45 13.89 -29.92
CA GLN A 282 -4.65 14.47 -28.59
C GLN A 282 -5.51 15.76 -28.64
N LEU A 283 -5.20 16.68 -29.56
CA LEU A 283 -5.97 17.92 -29.75
C LEU A 283 -7.40 17.69 -30.26
N ALA A 284 -7.64 16.56 -30.95
CA ALA A 284 -8.99 16.18 -31.36
C ALA A 284 -9.80 15.64 -30.17
N TYR A 285 -9.17 14.90 -29.27
CA TYR A 285 -9.77 14.41 -28.03
C TYR A 285 -10.12 15.56 -27.08
N ASP A 286 -9.17 16.47 -26.81
CA ASP A 286 -9.39 17.61 -25.91
C ASP A 286 -10.53 18.53 -26.42
N ARG A 287 -10.65 18.68 -27.75
CA ARG A 287 -11.73 19.48 -28.36
C ARG A 287 -13.11 18.82 -28.22
N ALA A 288 -13.18 17.50 -28.13
CA ALA A 288 -14.43 16.77 -27.94
C ALA A 288 -14.89 16.79 -26.47
N GLU A 289 -13.96 16.96 -25.52
CA GLU A 289 -14.26 16.92 -24.09
C GLU A 289 -14.80 18.25 -23.53
N ASP A 290 -14.47 19.39 -24.15
CA ASP A 290 -14.91 20.73 -23.71
C ASP A 290 -16.38 21.06 -24.03
N GLY A 291 -17.21 20.05 -24.36
CA GLY A 291 -18.67 20.14 -24.47
C GLY A 291 -19.22 21.21 -25.43
N THR A 292 -18.36 21.85 -26.23
CA THR A 292 -18.73 22.97 -27.08
C THR A 292 -19.26 22.41 -28.39
N GLU A 293 -20.50 21.92 -28.37
CA GLU A 293 -21.22 21.74 -29.62
C GLU A 293 -21.21 23.08 -30.38
N PRO A 294 -20.92 23.10 -31.70
CA PRO A 294 -20.99 24.31 -32.48
C PRO A 294 -22.44 24.81 -32.51
N TYR A 295 -22.74 25.78 -31.65
CA TYR A 295 -24.03 26.45 -31.58
C TYR A 295 -24.26 27.24 -32.87
N VAL A 296 -24.89 26.59 -33.86
CA VAL A 296 -25.46 27.24 -35.05
C VAL A 296 -26.88 27.68 -34.71
N GLY A 297 -26.99 28.69 -33.85
CA GLY A 297 -28.28 29.22 -33.38
C GLY A 297 -28.36 30.73 -33.57
N THR A 298 -29.04 31.15 -34.63
CA THR A 298 -29.54 32.52 -34.79
C THR A 298 -30.49 32.86 -33.64
N ALA A 299 -30.21 33.91 -32.87
CA ALA A 299 -31.17 34.43 -31.90
C ALA A 299 -31.29 35.96 -31.97
N ASP A 300 -32.53 36.33 -32.22
CA ASP A 300 -33.15 37.64 -32.29
C ASP A 300 -32.95 38.51 -31.04
N ALA A 301 -33.14 39.80 -31.30
CA ALA A 301 -33.18 40.89 -30.34
C ALA A 301 -34.30 40.74 -29.29
N ALA A 302 -33.91 40.82 -28.02
CA ALA A 302 -34.76 41.24 -26.90
C ALA A 302 -33.84 41.89 -25.85
N GLY A 303 -33.86 43.22 -25.67
CA GLY A 303 -34.77 43.92 -24.77
C GLY A 303 -34.02 44.35 -23.49
N PRO A 304 -33.60 45.62 -23.35
CA PRO A 304 -32.76 46.05 -22.24
C PRO A 304 -33.59 46.30 -20.97
N GLY A 305 -33.44 45.43 -19.98
CA GLY A 305 -33.91 45.63 -18.61
C GLY A 305 -32.79 46.13 -17.72
N SER A 306 -32.83 47.42 -17.34
CA SER A 306 -31.90 48.07 -16.42
C SER A 306 -31.83 47.36 -15.06
N ARG A 307 -30.68 46.78 -14.74
CA ARG A 307 -30.26 46.54 -13.34
C ARG A 307 -29.31 47.65 -12.94
N SER A 308 -29.78 48.49 -12.00
CA SER A 308 -28.94 49.46 -11.29
C SER A 308 -28.02 48.69 -10.35
N THR A 309 -26.77 48.51 -10.73
CA THR A 309 -25.69 48.15 -9.81
C THR A 309 -25.12 49.44 -9.23
N SER A 310 -25.15 49.54 -7.90
CA SER A 310 -24.44 50.57 -7.15
C SER A 310 -22.95 50.46 -7.46
N HIS A 311 -22.45 51.46 -8.19
CA HIS A 311 -21.05 51.67 -8.50
C HIS A 311 -20.33 52.05 -7.21
N ASP A 312 -19.87 51.05 -6.45
CA ASP A 312 -18.80 51.26 -5.49
C ASP A 312 -17.54 51.66 -6.27
N GLN A 313 -16.87 52.68 -5.75
CA GLN A 313 -15.72 53.34 -6.37
C GLN A 313 -14.74 52.32 -6.96
N ALA A 314 -14.63 52.32 -8.28
CA ALA A 314 -13.55 51.64 -8.97
C ALA A 314 -12.22 52.19 -8.41
N PRO A 315 -11.27 51.33 -8.01
CA PRO A 315 -9.93 51.77 -7.63
C PRO A 315 -9.36 52.62 -8.78
N SER A 316 -8.66 53.68 -8.42
CA SER A 316 -8.12 54.61 -9.41
C SER A 316 -7.13 53.87 -10.32
N ALA A 317 -6.99 54.28 -11.57
CA ALA A 317 -6.05 53.63 -12.49
C ALA A 317 -4.60 53.59 -11.94
N GLU A 318 -4.23 54.55 -11.08
CA GLU A 318 -2.95 54.58 -10.37
C GLU A 318 -2.77 53.40 -9.39
N ASP A 319 -3.86 52.85 -8.84
CA ASP A 319 -3.81 51.68 -7.96
C ASP A 319 -3.59 50.37 -8.74
N THR A 320 -3.98 50.33 -10.02
CA THR A 320 -3.78 49.14 -10.87
C THR A 320 -2.33 49.05 -11.33
N ASP A 321 -1.75 50.17 -11.78
CA ASP A 321 -0.34 50.20 -12.21
C ASP A 321 0.62 49.90 -11.05
N ALA A 322 0.32 50.39 -9.83
CA ALA A 322 1.12 50.06 -8.65
C ALA A 322 1.04 48.57 -8.24
N VAL A 323 -0.09 47.90 -8.51
CA VAL A 323 -0.23 46.46 -8.28
C VAL A 323 0.54 45.67 -9.35
N LEU A 324 0.52 46.12 -10.61
CA LEU A 324 1.28 45.49 -11.69
C LEU A 324 2.79 45.63 -11.50
N ASP A 325 3.28 46.81 -11.12
CA ASP A 325 4.70 47.02 -10.81
C ASP A 325 5.16 46.15 -9.63
N ARG A 326 4.30 45.93 -8.64
CA ARG A 326 4.61 45.05 -7.50
C ARG A 326 4.59 43.57 -7.88
N ILE A 327 3.74 43.17 -8.82
CA ILE A 327 3.75 41.81 -9.38
C ILE A 327 5.03 41.60 -10.19
N ASP A 328 5.41 42.58 -11.01
CA ASP A 328 6.66 42.52 -11.80
C ASP A 328 7.90 42.51 -10.90
N GLU A 329 7.92 43.25 -9.78
CA GLU A 329 9.01 43.20 -8.79
C GLU A 329 9.13 41.83 -8.11
N VAL A 330 8.00 41.21 -7.74
CA VAL A 330 7.96 39.86 -7.16
C VAL A 330 8.34 38.78 -8.18
N LEU A 331 8.00 38.96 -9.45
CA LEU A 331 8.37 38.02 -10.52
C LEU A 331 9.80 38.23 -11.04
N ALA A 332 10.40 39.41 -10.82
CA ALA A 332 11.76 39.73 -11.25
C ALA A 332 12.84 39.32 -10.24
N GLU A 333 12.50 38.97 -8.99
CA GLU A 333 13.43 38.34 -8.04
C GLU A 333 13.66 36.87 -8.44
N PRO A 334 14.80 36.53 -9.06
CA PRO A 334 15.05 35.19 -9.56
C PRO A 334 15.70 34.37 -8.45
N ASP A 335 14.94 34.06 -7.40
CA ASP A 335 15.35 33.07 -6.39
C ASP A 335 14.69 31.72 -6.70
N GLU A 336 14.88 31.24 -7.94
CA GLU A 336 14.58 29.85 -8.33
C GLU A 336 15.65 28.87 -7.80
N ALA A 337 16.81 29.37 -7.36
CA ALA A 337 17.93 28.56 -6.89
C ALA A 337 17.63 27.67 -5.66
N PRO A 338 16.93 28.11 -4.61
CA PRO A 338 16.67 27.25 -3.45
C PRO A 338 15.64 26.15 -3.74
N LEU A 339 14.60 26.41 -4.54
CA LEU A 339 13.58 25.41 -4.85
C LEU A 339 14.11 24.37 -5.83
N ALA A 340 14.78 24.80 -6.91
CA ALA A 340 15.38 23.87 -7.87
C ALA A 340 16.44 22.96 -7.21
N ARG A 341 17.21 23.51 -6.26
CA ARG A 341 18.16 22.73 -5.46
C ARG A 341 17.46 21.75 -4.53
N ALA A 342 16.39 22.16 -3.83
CA ALA A 342 15.65 21.27 -2.95
C ALA A 342 14.99 20.11 -3.73
N VAL A 343 14.46 20.39 -4.93
CA VAL A 343 13.91 19.34 -5.81
C VAL A 343 15.02 18.38 -6.27
N ALA A 344 16.18 18.89 -6.68
CA ALA A 344 17.30 18.04 -7.08
C ALA A 344 17.83 17.17 -5.93
N GLU A 345 17.89 17.71 -4.70
CA GLU A 345 18.29 16.97 -3.49
C GLU A 345 17.25 15.90 -3.13
N ALA A 346 15.96 16.18 -3.28
CA ALA A 346 14.89 15.20 -3.07
C ALA A 346 14.93 14.06 -4.10
N ASP A 347 15.12 14.37 -5.38
CA ASP A 347 15.25 13.37 -6.44
C ASP A 347 16.47 12.46 -6.21
N GLN A 348 17.59 13.03 -5.76
CA GLN A 348 18.78 12.26 -5.41
C GLN A 348 18.53 11.33 -4.21
N ALA A 349 17.81 11.80 -3.19
CA ALA A 349 17.46 10.99 -2.03
C ALA A 349 16.52 9.82 -2.40
N LEU A 350 15.52 10.06 -3.25
CA LEU A 350 14.63 9.02 -3.75
C LEU A 350 15.39 7.97 -4.58
N HIS A 351 16.32 8.39 -5.43
CA HIS A 351 17.15 7.48 -6.20
C HIS A 351 18.02 6.59 -5.30
N GLN A 352 18.62 7.16 -4.25
CA GLN A 352 19.44 6.42 -3.29
C GLN A 352 18.61 5.42 -2.47
N ALA A 353 17.38 5.79 -2.08
CA ALA A 353 16.46 4.89 -1.39
C ALA A 353 16.06 3.71 -2.28
N ALA A 354 15.80 3.94 -3.58
CA ALA A 354 15.47 2.88 -4.53
C ALA A 354 16.62 1.87 -4.69
N ILE A 355 17.87 2.34 -4.81
CA ILE A 355 19.06 1.46 -4.87
C ILE A 355 19.18 0.62 -3.58
N THR A 356 19.00 1.25 -2.42
CA THR A 356 19.10 0.56 -1.12
C THR A 356 18.04 -0.52 -0.97
N ARG A 357 16.81 -0.26 -1.44
CA ARG A 357 15.73 -1.26 -1.47
C ARG A 357 16.05 -2.42 -2.41
N GLU A 358 16.58 -2.15 -3.60
CA GLU A 358 16.99 -3.21 -4.53
C GLU A 358 18.09 -4.11 -3.94
N ASP A 359 19.07 -3.51 -3.25
CA ASP A 359 20.14 -4.25 -2.59
C ASP A 359 19.62 -5.10 -1.43
N GLN A 360 18.64 -4.62 -0.66
CA GLN A 360 17.96 -5.42 0.35
C GLN A 360 17.21 -6.60 -0.28
N ASP A 361 16.42 -6.38 -1.32
CA ASP A 361 15.69 -7.44 -2.04
C ASP A 361 16.66 -8.46 -2.66
N ARG A 362 17.83 -8.01 -3.11
CA ARG A 362 18.91 -8.88 -3.60
C ARG A 362 19.49 -9.71 -2.46
N ALA A 363 19.77 -9.11 -1.30
CA ALA A 363 20.28 -9.82 -0.12
C ALA A 363 19.29 -10.88 0.38
N GLU A 364 17.99 -10.59 0.42
CA GLU A 364 16.94 -11.53 0.80
C GLU A 364 16.82 -12.72 -0.17
N ARG A 365 16.91 -12.45 -1.48
CA ARG A 365 16.96 -13.52 -2.49
C ARG A 365 18.21 -14.39 -2.33
N CYS A 366 19.37 -13.80 -2.07
CA CYS A 366 20.60 -14.54 -1.80
C CYS A 366 20.46 -15.40 -0.53
N ALA A 367 19.87 -14.88 0.55
CA ALA A 367 19.63 -15.63 1.78
C ALA A 367 18.67 -16.81 1.56
N ARG A 368 17.58 -16.60 0.81
CA ARG A 368 16.63 -17.66 0.46
C ARG A 368 17.29 -18.75 -0.39
N TRP A 369 18.11 -18.36 -1.35
CA TRP A 369 18.83 -19.32 -2.20
C TRP A 369 19.84 -20.14 -1.40
N ALA A 370 20.61 -19.49 -0.52
CA ALA A 370 21.54 -20.18 0.39
C ALA A 370 20.82 -21.16 1.34
N GLY A 371 19.65 -20.77 1.85
CA GLY A 371 18.81 -21.66 2.67
C GLY A 371 18.32 -22.89 1.91
N ASN A 372 17.86 -22.71 0.66
CA ASN A 372 17.42 -23.84 -0.18
C ASN A 372 18.58 -24.78 -0.53
N ASP A 373 19.77 -24.24 -0.79
CA ASP A 373 20.96 -25.05 -1.11
C ASP A 373 21.41 -25.90 0.10
N ALA A 374 21.35 -25.33 1.31
CA ALA A 374 21.60 -26.06 2.55
C ALA A 374 20.59 -27.21 2.77
N VAL A 375 19.29 -26.98 2.49
CA VAL A 375 18.25 -28.02 2.58
C VAL A 375 18.49 -29.14 1.56
N HIS A 376 18.81 -28.79 0.30
CA HIS A 376 19.11 -29.78 -0.73
C HIS A 376 20.34 -30.65 -0.37
N THR A 377 21.39 -30.02 0.18
CA THR A 377 22.59 -30.73 0.65
C THR A 377 22.25 -31.71 1.78
N ALA A 378 21.46 -31.27 2.77
CA ALA A 378 21.06 -32.13 3.89
C ALA A 378 20.18 -33.33 3.45
N VAL A 379 19.32 -33.13 2.46
CA VAL A 379 18.50 -34.21 1.89
C VAL A 379 19.36 -35.23 1.13
N SER A 380 20.35 -34.78 0.36
CA SER A 380 21.28 -35.66 -0.36
C SER A 380 22.11 -36.52 0.60
N ASP A 381 22.69 -35.93 1.65
CA ASP A 381 23.50 -36.66 2.64
C ASP A 381 22.68 -37.73 3.38
N THR A 382 21.40 -37.46 3.64
CA THR A 382 20.50 -38.41 4.32
C THR A 382 20.11 -39.60 3.44
N SER A 383 20.18 -39.43 2.11
CA SER A 383 19.80 -40.45 1.13
C SER A 383 20.92 -41.46 0.82
N GLU A 384 22.18 -41.03 0.88
CA GLU A 384 23.34 -41.89 0.57
C GLU A 384 23.75 -42.82 1.74
N GLY A 385 23.41 -42.47 2.98
CA GLY A 385 23.79 -43.25 4.17
C GLY A 385 22.96 -44.52 4.43
N ARG A 386 21.86 -44.78 3.72
CA ARG A 386 20.98 -45.95 3.96
C ARG A 386 21.22 -47.15 3.05
N GLY A 387 22.23 -47.10 2.16
CA GLY A 387 22.46 -48.13 1.14
C GLY A 387 23.37 -49.30 1.51
N TRP A 388 24.01 -49.31 2.69
CA TRP A 388 25.11 -50.26 3.01
C TRP A 388 25.00 -50.93 4.39
N ALA A 389 23.80 -51.21 4.87
CA ALA A 389 23.58 -51.99 6.10
C ALA A 389 22.82 -53.28 5.82
#